data_AF-A0A8R7QIV1-F1
#
_entry.id   AF-A0A8R7QIV1-F1
#
_cell.length_a   1.000
_cell.length_b   1.000
_cell.length_c   1.000
_cell.angle_alpha   90.00
_cell.angle_beta   90.00
_cell.angle_gamma   90.00
#
_symmetry.space_group_name_H-M   'P 1'
#
loop_
_entity.id
_entity.type
_entity.pdbx_description
1 polymer ?
#
loop_
_entity_poly.entity_id
_entity_poly.type
_entity_poly.pdbx_seq_one_letter_code
_entity_poly.pdbx_strand_id
1 'polypeptide(L)'
;MEPAATDPTGDALAAASSLVFLGTGCSGALPDARCLIQPSAPPCTVCSQALSLPPDRNPNYRCNTSLLIDYCHDDGTHMYILIDVGKTFREQVLRWFVHHKVPFIDSIILTHDHADAVLGLVDVWVVQSSNHRNDVDDQVPVFL
;
A
#
# COMPACT_ATOMS: atom_id res chain seq x y z
N MET A 1 -17.17 8.84 34.90
CA MET A 1 -17.47 8.62 33.47
C MET A 1 -17.66 9.99 32.86
N GLU A 2 -16.59 10.57 32.33
CA GLU A 2 -16.73 11.72 31.44
C GLU A 2 -17.23 11.22 30.07
N PRO A 3 -18.08 11.99 29.37
CA PRO A 3 -18.44 11.67 28.00
C PRO A 3 -17.25 11.96 27.08
N ALA A 4 -16.92 11.00 26.22
CA ALA A 4 -15.92 11.19 25.19
C ALA A 4 -16.36 12.32 24.25
N ALA A 5 -15.46 13.27 24.00
CA ALA A 5 -15.65 14.32 23.01
C ALA A 5 -15.81 13.67 21.62
N THR A 6 -16.95 13.92 20.97
CA THR A 6 -17.15 13.60 19.56
C THR A 6 -16.29 14.56 18.75
N ASP A 7 -15.24 14.03 18.12
CA ASP A 7 -14.37 14.78 17.22
C ASP A 7 -15.15 15.11 15.93
N PRO A 8 -15.50 16.38 15.67
CA PRO A 8 -16.30 16.77 14.51
C PRO A 8 -15.56 16.63 13.17
N THR A 9 -14.28 16.24 13.19
CA THR A 9 -13.47 16.03 11.97
C THR A 9 -13.57 14.62 11.37
N GLY A 10 -14.07 13.64 12.14
CA GLY A 10 -14.16 12.24 11.71
C GLY A 10 -15.13 12.01 10.55
N ASP A 11 -16.27 12.70 10.54
CA ASP A 11 -17.31 12.52 9.51
C ASP A 11 -16.96 13.23 8.18
N ALA A 12 -16.19 14.32 8.22
CA ALA A 12 -15.79 15.04 7.00
C ALA A 12 -14.71 14.30 6.20
N LEU A 13 -13.86 13.51 6.87
CA LEU A 13 -12.84 12.67 6.23
C LEU A 13 -13.45 11.41 5.59
N ALA A 14 -14.56 10.90 6.13
CA ALA A 14 -15.27 9.75 5.57
C ALA A 14 -16.06 10.08 4.28
N ALA A 15 -16.12 11.34 3.87
CA ALA A 15 -16.83 11.78 2.65
C ALA A 15 -15.88 12.35 1.58
N ALA A 16 -14.56 12.22 1.76
CA ALA A 16 -13.57 12.83 0.88
C ALA A 16 -12.66 11.76 0.27
N SER A 17 -12.35 11.92 -1.02
CA SER A 17 -11.35 11.09 -1.68
C SER A 17 -9.95 11.34 -1.11
N SER A 18 -9.14 10.30 -1.02
CA SER A 18 -7.78 10.35 -0.50
C SER A 18 -6.77 9.60 -1.38
N LEU A 19 -5.51 9.98 -1.23
CA LEU A 19 -4.37 9.35 -1.90
C LEU A 19 -3.40 8.83 -0.86
N VAL A 20 -3.11 7.53 -0.89
CA VAL A 20 -2.21 6.88 0.05
C VAL A 20 -1.00 6.31 -0.69
N PHE A 21 0.18 6.85 -0.42
CA PHE A 21 1.43 6.33 -0.95
C PHE A 21 1.81 5.04 -0.22
N LEU A 22 1.54 3.91 -0.85
CA LEU A 22 1.86 2.59 -0.31
C LEU A 22 3.36 2.30 -0.36
N GLY A 23 4.07 2.88 -1.33
CA GLY A 23 5.52 2.83 -1.39
C GLY A 23 6.09 3.95 -2.25
N THR A 24 7.32 4.32 -1.93
CA THR A 24 8.05 5.46 -2.53
C THR A 24 9.51 5.11 -2.81
N GLY A 25 9.82 3.82 -2.86
CA GLY A 25 11.15 3.28 -3.15
C GLY A 25 11.33 2.96 -4.62
N CYS A 26 12.58 2.78 -5.05
CA CYS A 26 12.89 2.32 -6.39
C CYS A 26 12.57 0.82 -6.58
N SER A 27 12.92 0.26 -7.74
CA SER A 27 12.73 -1.16 -8.03
C SER A 27 13.35 -2.07 -6.96
N GLY A 28 14.48 -1.69 -6.35
CA GLY A 28 15.13 -2.46 -5.27
C GLY A 28 14.48 -2.36 -3.89
N ALA A 29 13.49 -1.47 -3.69
CA ALA A 29 13.04 -1.01 -2.38
C ALA A 29 14.20 -0.44 -1.51
N LEU A 30 13.89 0.00 -0.30
CA LEU A 30 14.88 0.49 0.67
C LEU A 30 14.53 -0.04 2.07
N PRO A 31 15.48 -0.62 2.81
CA PRO A 31 16.92 -0.74 2.52
C PRO A 31 17.26 -1.73 1.38
N ASP A 32 18.39 -1.51 0.68
CA ASP A 32 18.98 -2.55 -0.18
C ASP A 32 19.59 -3.62 0.73
N ALA A 33 19.07 -4.84 0.65
CA ALA A 33 19.53 -5.96 1.46
C ALA A 33 21.04 -6.18 1.33
N ARG A 34 21.64 -5.98 0.14
CA ARG A 34 23.08 -6.15 -0.07
C ARG A 34 23.91 -5.17 0.75
N CYS A 35 23.46 -3.92 0.93
CA CYS A 35 24.12 -2.95 1.79
C CYS A 35 24.18 -3.40 3.26
N LEU A 36 23.27 -4.30 3.67
CA LEU A 36 23.17 -4.80 5.04
C LEU A 36 23.94 -6.11 5.23
N ILE A 37 23.83 -7.06 4.29
CA ILE A 37 24.52 -8.36 4.39
C ILE A 37 25.99 -8.29 3.95
N GLN A 38 26.34 -7.30 3.13
CA GLN A 38 27.70 -7.04 2.64
C GLN A 38 28.01 -5.53 2.74
N PRO A 39 28.17 -5.01 3.97
CA PRO A 39 28.34 -3.58 4.17
C PRO A 39 29.66 -3.08 3.56
N SER A 40 29.59 -1.94 2.88
CA SER A 40 30.77 -1.19 2.42
C SER A 40 31.51 -0.54 3.60
N ALA A 41 32.72 -0.03 3.34
CA ALA A 41 33.49 0.78 4.29
C ALA A 41 33.73 2.19 3.70
N PRO A 42 32.99 3.23 4.15
CA PRO A 42 31.98 3.22 5.21
C PRO A 42 30.63 2.57 4.80
N PRO A 43 29.80 2.12 5.76
CA PRO A 43 28.47 1.57 5.46
C PRO A 43 27.54 2.61 4.85
N CYS A 44 26.55 2.14 4.07
CA CYS A 44 25.52 3.01 3.49
C CYS A 44 24.60 3.58 4.60
N THR A 45 24.78 4.86 4.92
CA THR A 45 24.04 5.55 5.99
C THR A 45 22.53 5.43 5.84
N VAL A 46 22.00 5.53 4.62
CA VAL A 46 20.55 5.48 4.37
C VAL A 46 19.98 4.09 4.67
N CYS A 47 20.67 3.01 4.25
CA CYS A 47 20.21 1.65 4.55
C CYS A 47 20.30 1.33 6.05
N SER A 48 21.33 1.83 6.73
CA SER A 48 21.43 1.71 8.19
C SER A 48 20.31 2.47 8.90
N GLN A 49 20.00 3.69 8.47
CA GLN A 49 18.91 4.50 9.02
C GLN A 49 17.53 3.86 8.77
N ALA A 50 17.34 3.20 7.62
CA ALA A 50 16.09 2.50 7.31
C ALA A 50 15.76 1.35 8.29
N LEU A 51 16.73 0.88 9.08
CA LEU A 51 16.52 -0.12 10.14
C LEU A 51 16.51 0.47 11.57
N SER A 52 16.65 1.78 11.73
CA SER A 52 16.73 2.40 13.07
C SER A 52 15.39 2.48 13.81
N LEU A 53 14.29 2.40 13.06
CA LEU A 53 12.92 2.43 13.56
C LEU A 53 12.10 1.32 12.87
N PRO A 54 11.00 0.86 13.49
CA PRO A 54 10.03 0.00 12.83
C PRO A 54 9.59 0.55 11.47
N PRO A 55 9.34 -0.30 10.44
CA PRO A 55 9.03 0.16 9.09
C PRO A 55 7.86 1.16 9.02
N ASP A 56 6.81 0.98 9.83
CA ASP A 56 5.63 1.86 9.91
C ASP A 56 5.95 3.27 10.41
N ARG A 57 7.09 3.47 11.09
CA ARG A 57 7.53 4.75 11.66
C ARG A 57 8.78 5.31 10.99
N ASN A 58 9.32 4.60 10.00
CA ASN A 58 10.59 4.95 9.39
C ASN A 58 10.40 5.44 7.95
N PRO A 59 10.51 6.75 7.67
CA PRO A 59 10.37 7.26 6.30
C PRO A 59 11.47 6.76 5.35
N ASN A 60 12.59 6.26 5.89
CA ASN A 60 13.65 5.66 5.08
C ASN A 60 13.38 4.18 4.75
N TYR A 61 12.40 3.53 5.36
CA TYR A 61 11.98 2.19 4.95
C TYR A 61 10.90 2.30 3.87
N ARG A 62 11.28 2.03 2.62
CA ARG A 62 10.44 2.29 1.44
C ARG A 62 10.22 1.03 0.62
N CYS A 63 8.97 0.60 0.52
CA CYS A 63 8.52 -0.43 -0.42
C CYS A 63 8.60 0.07 -1.88
N ASN A 64 8.41 -0.82 -2.87
CA ASN A 64 8.30 -0.42 -4.28
C ASN A 64 7.21 0.64 -4.47
N THR A 65 7.40 1.54 -5.43
CA THR A 65 6.41 2.56 -5.79
C THR A 65 5.04 1.93 -5.99
N SER A 66 4.05 2.45 -5.27
CA SER A 66 2.65 2.06 -5.40
C SER A 66 1.76 3.11 -4.72
N LEU A 67 0.56 3.30 -5.24
CA LEU A 67 -0.40 4.30 -4.80
C LEU A 67 -1.78 3.64 -4.65
N LEU A 68 -2.46 3.94 -3.55
CA LEU A 68 -3.89 3.65 -3.42
C LEU A 68 -4.67 4.95 -3.60
N ILE A 69 -5.63 4.92 -4.51
CA ILE A 69 -6.65 5.95 -4.64
C ILE A 69 -7.89 5.43 -3.91
N ASP A 70 -8.29 6.14 -2.89
CA ASP A 70 -9.56 5.95 -2.20
C ASP A 70 -10.51 7.04 -2.72
N TYR A 71 -11.40 6.66 -3.63
CA TYR A 71 -12.30 7.58 -4.30
C TYR A 71 -13.69 7.53 -3.65
N CYS A 72 -14.09 8.62 -3.02
CA CYS A 72 -15.43 8.78 -2.47
C CYS A 72 -16.39 9.29 -3.56
N HIS A 73 -17.45 8.53 -3.83
CA HIS A 73 -18.56 8.96 -4.68
C HIS A 73 -19.48 9.95 -3.97
N ASP A 74 -20.34 10.61 -4.75
CA ASP A 74 -21.35 11.57 -4.26
C ASP A 74 -22.33 10.95 -3.25
N ASP A 75 -22.54 9.63 -3.31
CA ASP A 75 -23.39 8.87 -2.39
C ASP A 75 -22.65 8.38 -1.12
N GLY A 76 -21.38 8.76 -0.97
CA GLY A 76 -20.53 8.36 0.16
C GLY A 76 -19.93 6.96 0.02
N THR A 77 -20.13 6.27 -1.11
CA THR A 77 -19.48 4.97 -1.35
C THR A 77 -18.02 5.16 -1.76
N HIS A 78 -17.15 4.30 -1.26
CA HIS A 78 -15.71 4.35 -1.54
C HIS A 78 -15.33 3.29 -2.58
N MET A 79 -14.52 3.69 -3.56
CA MET A 79 -13.85 2.82 -4.51
C MET A 79 -12.34 2.87 -4.31
N TYR A 80 -11.71 1.71 -4.22
CA TYR A 80 -10.29 1.54 -3.94
C TYR A 80 -9.56 1.09 -5.21
N ILE A 81 -8.82 2.01 -5.82
CA ILE A 81 -8.05 1.78 -7.05
C ILE A 81 -6.58 1.69 -6.68
N LEU A 82 -5.97 0.54 -6.96
CA LEU A 82 -4.55 0.31 -6.70
C LEU A 82 -3.72 0.60 -7.95
N ILE A 83 -2.69 1.43 -7.81
CA ILE A 83 -1.69 1.67 -8.85
C ILE A 83 -0.42 0.90 -8.52
N ASP A 84 -0.04 0.02 -9.43
CA ASP A 84 1.08 -0.92 -9.33
C ASP A 84 1.02 -1.89 -8.14
N VAL A 85 1.34 -3.15 -8.42
CA VAL A 85 1.37 -4.26 -7.46
C VAL A 85 2.74 -4.92 -7.52
N GLY A 86 3.74 -4.20 -6.99
CA GLY A 86 5.13 -4.65 -6.97
C GLY A 86 5.40 -5.83 -6.04
N LYS A 87 6.62 -6.38 -6.11
CA LYS A 87 7.09 -7.48 -5.23
C LYS A 87 7.02 -7.20 -3.72
N THR A 88 6.86 -5.95 -3.28
CA THR A 88 6.65 -5.59 -1.86
C THR A 88 5.18 -5.51 -1.44
N PHE A 89 4.23 -5.87 -2.32
CA PHE A 89 2.79 -5.69 -2.11
C PHE A 89 2.28 -6.24 -0.77
N ARG A 90 2.66 -7.47 -0.40
CA ARG A 90 2.25 -8.06 0.88
C ARG A 90 2.59 -7.18 2.08
N GLU A 91 3.77 -6.56 2.10
CA GLU A 91 4.17 -5.66 3.19
C GLU A 91 3.34 -4.37 3.17
N GLN A 92 3.05 -3.85 1.98
CA GLN A 92 2.23 -2.64 1.81
C GLN A 92 0.80 -2.85 2.32
N VAL A 93 0.21 -4.02 2.07
CA VAL A 93 -1.10 -4.40 2.63
C VAL A 93 -1.04 -4.42 4.16
N LEU A 94 -0.08 -5.17 4.73
CA LEU A 94 0.04 -5.31 6.19
C LEU A 94 0.27 -3.97 6.90
N ARG A 95 0.99 -3.04 6.27
CA ARG A 95 1.28 -1.73 6.86
C ARG A 95 0.14 -0.75 6.65
N TRP A 96 -0.27 -0.54 5.40
CA TRP A 96 -1.11 0.60 5.04
C TRP A 96 -2.58 0.25 4.96
N PHE A 97 -2.94 -0.93 4.44
CA PHE A 97 -4.36 -1.32 4.38
C PHE A 97 -4.90 -1.55 5.78
N VAL A 98 -4.11 -2.16 6.66
CA VAL A 98 -4.47 -2.31 8.08
C VAL A 98 -4.58 -0.96 8.77
N HIS A 99 -3.65 -0.04 8.53
CA HIS A 99 -3.65 1.29 9.15
C HIS A 99 -4.83 2.16 8.69
N HIS A 100 -5.09 2.20 7.38
CA HIS A 100 -6.17 2.98 6.76
C HIS A 100 -7.50 2.24 6.71
N LYS A 101 -7.57 1.01 7.24
CA LYS A 101 -8.77 0.15 7.29
C LYS A 101 -9.38 -0.11 5.91
N VAL A 102 -8.53 -0.28 4.90
CA VAL A 102 -8.94 -0.60 3.52
C VAL A 102 -9.37 -2.06 3.46
N PRO A 103 -10.64 -2.37 3.14
CA PRO A 103 -11.18 -3.72 3.28
C PRO A 103 -10.92 -4.62 2.07
N PHE A 104 -10.77 -4.05 0.88
CA PHE A 104 -10.55 -4.72 -0.41
C PHE A 104 -10.08 -3.69 -1.45
N ILE A 105 -9.83 -4.15 -2.68
CA ILE A 105 -9.63 -3.28 -3.85
C ILE A 105 -10.68 -3.56 -4.92
N ASP A 106 -11.07 -2.51 -5.64
CA ASP A 106 -12.04 -2.59 -6.74
C ASP A 106 -11.35 -2.76 -8.09
N SER A 107 -10.14 -2.24 -8.25
CA SER A 107 -9.39 -2.35 -9.50
C SER A 107 -7.88 -2.14 -9.32
N ILE A 108 -7.12 -2.61 -10.30
CA ILE A 108 -5.67 -2.41 -10.39
C ILE A 108 -5.34 -1.72 -11.71
N ILE A 109 -4.49 -0.70 -11.67
CA ILE A 109 -3.86 -0.10 -12.84
C ILE A 109 -2.36 -0.35 -12.73
N LEU A 110 -1.80 -1.06 -13.71
CA LEU A 110 -0.37 -1.27 -13.85
C LEU A 110 0.18 -0.18 -14.77
N THR A 111 1.25 0.48 -14.34
CA THR A 111 1.86 1.55 -15.15
C THR A 111 2.80 1.00 -16.21
N HIS A 112 3.39 -0.17 -15.98
CA HIS A 112 4.33 -0.85 -16.87
C HIS A 112 4.58 -2.31 -16.43
N ASP A 113 5.32 -3.09 -17.22
CA ASP A 113 5.52 -4.53 -17.05
C ASP A 113 6.82 -4.92 -16.32
N HIS A 114 7.40 -4.03 -15.52
CA HIS A 114 8.57 -4.37 -14.71
C HIS A 114 8.22 -5.03 -13.38
N ALA A 115 9.22 -5.72 -12.82
CA ALA A 115 9.07 -6.54 -11.64
C ALA A 115 8.59 -5.78 -10.38
N ASP A 116 8.94 -4.51 -10.27
CA ASP A 116 8.51 -3.60 -9.20
C ASP A 116 7.11 -3.04 -9.38
N ALA A 117 6.46 -3.28 -10.52
CA ALA A 117 5.07 -2.92 -10.77
C ALA A 117 4.12 -4.13 -10.81
N VAL A 118 4.60 -5.35 -11.15
CA VAL A 118 3.68 -6.48 -11.45
C VAL A 118 3.86 -7.74 -10.60
N LEU A 119 5.01 -7.97 -9.94
CA LEU A 119 5.26 -9.29 -9.32
C LEU A 119 4.44 -9.58 -8.06
N GLY A 120 3.81 -8.57 -7.47
CA GLY A 120 2.87 -8.75 -6.36
C GLY A 120 1.49 -9.25 -6.79
N LEU A 121 1.20 -9.33 -8.10
CA LEU A 121 -0.07 -9.85 -8.62
C LEU A 121 -0.40 -11.26 -8.10
N VAL A 122 0.62 -12.06 -7.79
CA VAL A 122 0.48 -13.40 -7.20
C VAL A 122 -0.24 -13.40 -5.84
N ASP A 123 -0.23 -12.28 -5.13
CA ASP A 123 -0.80 -12.11 -3.79
C ASP A 123 -2.12 -11.30 -3.79
N VAL A 124 -2.63 -10.87 -4.95
CA VAL A 124 -3.83 -9.98 -5.05
C VAL A 124 -5.10 -10.63 -4.49
N TRP A 125 -5.18 -11.96 -4.44
CA TRP A 125 -6.30 -12.67 -3.83
C TRP A 125 -6.56 -12.27 -2.36
N VAL A 126 -5.56 -11.73 -1.65
CA VAL A 126 -5.70 -11.28 -0.25
C VAL A 126 -6.59 -10.04 -0.10
N VAL A 127 -6.69 -9.22 -1.16
CA VAL A 127 -7.47 -7.97 -1.19
C VAL A 127 -8.75 -8.09 -2.01
N GLN A 128 -9.16 -9.32 -2.37
CA GLN A 128 -10.45 -9.58 -3.00
C GLN A 128 -11.60 -9.50 -1.99
N SER A 129 -12.71 -8.89 -2.41
CA SER A 129 -13.92 -8.80 -1.60
C SER A 129 -14.50 -10.20 -1.31
N SER A 130 -14.97 -10.41 -0.07
CA SER A 130 -15.50 -11.71 0.38
C SER A 130 -16.73 -12.18 -0.39
N ASN A 131 -17.52 -11.25 -0.93
CA ASN A 131 -18.72 -11.54 -1.74
C ASN A 131 -18.38 -12.13 -3.12
N HIS A 132 -17.10 -12.06 -3.51
CA HIS A 132 -16.61 -12.24 -4.87
C HIS A 132 -15.59 -13.40 -4.97
N ARG A 133 -15.44 -14.20 -3.91
CA ARG A 133 -14.37 -15.21 -3.79
C ARG A 133 -14.55 -16.47 -4.65
N ASN A 134 -15.73 -16.73 -5.19
CA ASN A 134 -16.05 -17.99 -5.87
C ASN A 134 -16.68 -17.83 -7.26
N ASP A 135 -16.86 -16.61 -7.75
CA ASP A 135 -17.36 -16.37 -9.11
C ASP A 135 -16.19 -16.01 -10.04
N VAL A 136 -16.15 -16.64 -11.22
CA VAL A 136 -15.03 -16.45 -12.17
C VAL A 136 -15.10 -15.04 -12.80
N ASP A 137 -16.30 -14.45 -12.82
CA ASP A 137 -16.59 -13.10 -13.30
C ASP A 137 -16.26 -11.99 -12.27
N ASP A 138 -15.87 -12.37 -11.05
CA ASP A 138 -15.69 -11.46 -9.91
C ASP A 138 -14.21 -11.17 -9.58
N GLN A 139 -13.32 -11.39 -10.56
CA GLN A 139 -11.90 -11.07 -10.42
C GLN A 139 -11.67 -9.55 -10.42
N VAL A 140 -10.69 -9.10 -9.61
CA VAL A 140 -10.29 -7.69 -9.60
C VAL A 140 -9.82 -7.31 -11.01
N PRO A 141 -10.48 -6.36 -11.70
CA PRO A 141 -10.07 -5.94 -13.03
C PRO A 141 -8.68 -5.31 -12.97
N VAL A 142 -7.82 -5.73 -13.91
CA VAL A 142 -6.45 -5.25 -14.07
C VAL A 142 -6.33 -4.52 -15.40
N PHE A 143 -5.91 -3.26 -15.35
CA PHE A 143 -5.65 -2.41 -16.50
C PHE A 143 -4.15 -2.18 -16.67
N LEU A 144 -3.71 -1.95 -17.90
CA LEU A 144 -2.35 -1.57 -18.29
C LEU A 144 -2.40 -0.24 -19.06
#